data_AF-A0AAW7WLC2-F1
#
_entry.id   AF-A0AAW7WLC2-F1
#
_cell.length_a   1.000
_cell.length_b   1.000
_cell.length_c   1.000
_cell.angle_alpha   90.00
_cell.angle_beta   90.00
_cell.angle_gamma   90.00
#
_symmetry.space_group_name_H-M   'P 1'
#
loop_
_entity.id
_entity.type
_entity.pdbx_description
1 polymer ?
#
loop_
_entity_poly.entity_id
_entity_poly.type
_entity_poly.pdbx_seq_one_letter_code
_entity_poly.pdbx_strand_id
1 'polypeptide(L)'
;MDEKMLTLKQESEIKEKALKLKEEKKLRKVYPMAVFGDTDCGEKEVYVAYMGEPTFPQFSKFMAASKKDEVMAMRTLARDCFLDGDRELVDNDSLFLFGLMGQLSELITTRQSVLVN
;
A
#
# COMPACT_ATOMS: atom_id res chain seq x y z
N MET A 1 -17.41 11.59 -14.13
CA MET A 1 -16.44 10.80 -13.34
C MET A 1 -16.77 9.36 -13.64
N ASP A 2 -16.10 8.77 -14.62
CA ASP A 2 -16.18 7.34 -14.86
C ASP A 2 -15.67 6.64 -13.60
N GLU A 3 -16.54 5.87 -12.95
CA GLU A 3 -16.14 4.98 -11.86
C GLU A 3 -15.22 3.92 -12.47
N LYS A 4 -13.89 4.18 -12.42
CA LYS A 4 -12.89 3.18 -12.75
C LYS A 4 -13.03 2.06 -11.70
N MET A 5 -13.71 0.98 -12.07
CA MET A 5 -13.92 -0.18 -11.22
C MET A 5 -12.98 -1.31 -11.64
N LEU A 6 -12.37 -1.98 -10.67
CA LEU A 6 -11.72 -3.26 -10.93
C LEU A 6 -12.78 -4.24 -11.43
N THR A 7 -12.44 -5.01 -12.46
CA THR A 7 -13.31 -6.12 -12.86
C THR A 7 -13.29 -7.21 -11.79
N LEU A 8 -14.39 -7.96 -11.67
CA LEU A 8 -14.48 -9.12 -10.76
C LEU A 8 -13.32 -10.12 -10.94
N LYS A 9 -12.82 -10.26 -12.17
CA LYS A 9 -11.66 -11.09 -12.48
C LYS A 9 -10.38 -10.54 -11.86
N GLN A 10 -10.10 -9.25 -12.05
CA GLN A 10 -8.93 -8.61 -11.45
C GLN A 10 -8.98 -8.66 -9.92
N GLU A 11 -10.14 -8.41 -9.30
CA GLU A 11 -10.29 -8.55 -7.85
C GLU A 11 -9.98 -9.97 -7.36
N SER A 12 -10.48 -10.99 -8.07
CA SER A 12 -10.22 -12.39 -7.75
C SER A 12 -8.74 -12.73 -7.88
N GLU A 13 -8.07 -12.31 -8.97
CA GLU A 13 -6.64 -12.53 -9.18
C GLU A 13 -5.79 -11.84 -8.11
N ILE A 14 -6.14 -10.60 -7.74
CA ILE A 14 -5.46 -9.85 -6.70
C ILE A 14 -5.61 -10.55 -5.34
N LYS A 15 -6.83 -10.99 -5.00
CA LYS A 15 -7.07 -11.71 -3.74
C LYS A 15 -6.32 -13.05 -3.71
N GLU A 16 -6.29 -13.79 -4.81
CA GLU A 16 -5.58 -15.07 -4.90
C GLU A 16 -4.07 -14.88 -4.75
N LYS A 17 -3.49 -13.87 -5.42
CA LYS A 17 -2.06 -13.55 -5.31
C LYS A 17 -1.70 -13.06 -3.90
N ALA A 18 -2.56 -12.26 -3.27
CA ALA A 18 -2.38 -11.84 -1.87
C ALA A 18 -2.37 -13.04 -0.91
N LEU A 19 -3.23 -14.04 -1.12
CA LEU A 19 -3.25 -15.28 -0.33
C LEU A 19 -1.96 -16.09 -0.52
N LYS A 20 -1.51 -16.26 -1.76
CA LYS A 20 -0.23 -16.94 -2.07
C LYS A 20 0.96 -16.26 -1.38
N LEU A 21 1.05 -14.93 -1.49
CA LEU A 21 2.11 -14.13 -0.84
C LEU A 21 2.05 -14.23 0.69
N LYS A 22 0.84 -14.28 1.26
CA LYS A 22 0.62 -14.46 2.69
C LYS A 22 1.19 -15.80 3.17
N GLU A 23 0.92 -16.89 2.44
CA GLU A 23 1.42 -18.22 2.79
C GLU A 23 2.94 -18.35 2.57
N GLU A 24 3.44 -17.87 1.43
CA GLU A 24 4.86 -17.96 1.06
C GLU A 24 5.76 -17.19 2.04
N LYS A 25 5.37 -15.95 2.38
CA LYS A 25 6.12 -15.10 3.31
C LYS A 25 5.71 -15.30 4.78
N LYS A 26 4.80 -16.24 5.07
CA LYS A 26 4.24 -16.53 6.40
C LYS A 26 3.78 -15.26 7.14
N LEU A 27 3.13 -14.36 6.40
CA LEU A 27 2.69 -13.07 6.93
C LEU A 27 1.31 -13.21 7.57
N ARG A 28 1.06 -12.42 8.62
CA ARG A 28 -0.25 -12.38 9.27
C ARG A 28 -1.34 -11.87 8.32
N LYS A 29 -1.01 -10.84 7.54
CA LYS A 29 -1.93 -10.18 6.62
C LYS A 29 -1.16 -9.52 5.47
N VAL A 30 -1.77 -9.54 4.30
CA VAL A 30 -1.31 -8.84 3.09
C VAL A 30 -2.43 -7.90 2.67
N TYR A 31 -2.06 -6.68 2.33
CA TYR A 31 -2.92 -5.59 1.92
C TYR A 31 -2.69 -5.32 0.44
N PRO A 32 -3.51 -5.91 -0.46
CA PRO A 32 -3.48 -5.53 -1.85
C PRO A 32 -4.06 -4.11 -2.01
N MET A 33 -3.36 -3.27 -2.76
CA MET A 33 -3.76 -1.91 -3.10
C MET A 33 -3.76 -1.78 -4.62
N ALA A 34 -4.85 -1.27 -5.18
CA ALA A 34 -4.97 -0.96 -6.59
C ALA A 34 -5.12 0.55 -6.77
N VAL A 35 -4.32 1.13 -7.65
CA VAL A 35 -4.34 2.56 -7.96
C VAL A 35 -4.51 2.70 -9.46
N PHE A 36 -5.49 3.51 -9.87
CA PHE A 36 -5.75 3.78 -11.28
C PHE A 36 -4.84 4.91 -11.75
N GLY A 37 -4.07 4.64 -12.80
CA GLY A 37 -3.25 5.67 -13.45
C GLY A 37 -4.07 6.53 -14.41
N ASP A 38 -3.43 7.60 -14.85
CA ASP A 38 -3.94 8.52 -15.87
C ASP A 38 -3.45 8.08 -17.27
N THR A 39 -4.34 7.45 -18.03
CA THR A 39 -4.06 6.99 -19.39
C THR A 39 -3.80 8.13 -20.37
N ASP A 40 -4.33 9.32 -20.11
CA ASP A 40 -4.10 10.51 -20.93
C ASP A 40 -2.66 11.03 -20.76
N CYS A 41 -2.05 10.77 -19.61
CA CYS A 41 -0.62 10.99 -19.36
C CYS A 41 0.28 9.81 -19.80
N GLY A 42 -0.27 8.76 -20.42
CA GLY A 42 0.49 7.57 -20.83
C GLY A 42 0.82 6.59 -19.70
N GLU A 43 0.13 6.69 -18.56
CA GLU A 43 0.27 5.74 -17.44
C GLU A 43 -0.55 4.46 -17.69
N LYS A 44 -0.26 3.40 -16.93
CA LYS A 44 -1.07 2.18 -16.95
C LYS A 44 -2.46 2.47 -16.39
N GLU A 45 -3.47 1.76 -16.91
CA GLU A 45 -4.85 1.86 -16.42
C GLU A 45 -4.97 1.52 -14.93
N VAL A 46 -4.27 0.48 -14.48
CA VAL A 46 -4.28 0.01 -13.09
C VAL A 46 -2.88 -0.44 -12.69
N TYR A 47 -2.43 0.01 -11.53
CA TYR A 47 -1.26 -0.46 -10.83
C TYR A 47 -1.69 -1.22 -9.58
N VAL A 48 -1.06 -2.36 -9.30
CA VAL A 48 -1.38 -3.18 -8.12
C VAL A 48 -0.13 -3.41 -7.29
N ALA A 49 -0.17 -3.02 -6.01
CA ALA A 49 0.88 -3.32 -5.03
C ALA A 49 0.35 -4.21 -3.91
N TYR A 50 1.18 -5.13 -3.43
CA TYR A 50 0.90 -5.96 -2.27
C TYR A 50 1.75 -5.49 -1.10
N MET A 51 1.11 -5.01 -0.04
CA MET A 51 1.79 -4.45 1.13
C MET A 51 1.64 -5.39 2.33
N GLY A 52 2.70 -5.56 3.11
CA GLY A 52 2.68 -6.25 4.39
C GLY A 52 2.28 -5.33 5.54
N GLU A 53 1.86 -5.93 6.66
CA GLU A 53 1.77 -5.18 7.92
C GLU A 53 3.19 -4.75 8.34
N PRO A 54 3.43 -3.46 8.65
CA PRO A 54 4.74 -3.01 9.11
C PRO A 54 5.12 -3.73 10.40
N THR A 55 6.34 -4.22 10.44
CA THR A 55 6.91 -4.79 11.67
C THR A 55 7.23 -3.67 12.67
N PHE A 56 7.32 -4.02 13.96
CA PHE A 56 7.69 -3.08 15.02
C PHE A 56 8.94 -2.22 14.70
N PRO A 57 10.08 -2.78 14.22
CA PRO A 57 11.24 -1.95 13.87
C PRO A 57 10.99 -1.01 12.69
N GLN A 58 10.25 -1.44 11.67
CA GLN A 58 9.88 -0.58 10.53
C GLN A 58 8.96 0.56 10.98
N PHE A 59 7.98 0.26 11.84
CA PHE A 59 7.08 1.24 12.40
C PHE A 59 7.80 2.23 13.31
N SER A 60 8.73 1.75 14.15
CA SER A 60 9.55 2.61 15.01
C SER A 60 10.41 3.57 14.19
N LYS A 61 11.04 3.07 13.11
CA LYS A 61 11.79 3.87 12.15
C LYS A 61 10.91 4.92 11.46
N PHE A 62 9.70 4.54 11.05
CA PHE A 62 8.70 5.47 10.50
C PHE A 62 8.34 6.57 11.51
N MET A 63 8.01 6.23 12.76
CA MET A 63 7.66 7.21 13.79
C MET A 63 8.82 8.18 14.09
N ALA A 64 10.06 7.71 14.04
CA ALA A 64 11.23 8.57 14.22
C ALA A 64 11.45 9.50 13.02
N ALA A 65 11.27 8.99 11.80
CA ALA A 65 11.44 9.76 10.57
C ALA A 65 10.28 10.76 10.33
N SER A 66 9.05 10.37 10.63
CA SER A 66 7.83 11.17 10.42
C SER A 66 7.83 12.47 11.23
N LYS A 67 8.53 12.50 12.37
CA LYS A 67 8.75 13.74 13.14
C LYS A 67 9.58 14.80 12.41
N LYS A 68 10.38 14.40 11.42
CA LYS A 68 11.23 15.30 10.63
C LYS A 68 10.63 15.55 9.25
N ASP A 69 10.26 14.47 8.57
CA ASP A 69 9.72 14.49 7.21
C ASP A 69 8.73 13.33 7.05
N GLU A 70 7.44 13.67 7.09
CA GLU A 70 6.36 12.68 7.02
C GLU A 70 6.28 12.02 5.64
N VAL A 71 6.48 12.77 4.57
CA VAL A 71 6.39 12.27 3.19
C VAL A 71 7.49 11.26 2.92
N MET A 72 8.73 11.61 3.30
CA MET A 72 9.88 10.71 3.14
C MET A 72 9.78 9.50 4.08
N ALA A 73 9.22 9.66 5.27
CA ALA A 73 8.95 8.56 6.20
C ALA A 73 7.90 7.60 5.63
N MET A 74 6.78 8.11 5.11
CA MET A 74 5.73 7.32 4.45
C MET A 74 6.30 6.55 3.26
N ARG A 75 7.14 7.17 2.43
CA ARG A 75 7.78 6.50 1.29
C ARG A 75 8.72 5.39 1.73
N THR A 76 9.48 5.63 2.79
CA THR A 76 10.37 4.62 3.37
C THR A 76 9.57 3.44 3.92
N LEU A 77 8.49 3.71 4.64
CA LEU A 77 7.58 2.70 5.15
C LEU A 77 6.93 1.90 4.01
N ALA A 78 6.49 2.56 2.95
CA ALA A 78 5.96 1.92 1.76
C ALA A 78 6.96 0.92 1.17
N ARG A 79 8.22 1.32 0.99
CA ARG A 79 9.30 0.44 0.52
C ARG A 79 9.56 -0.73 1.45
N ASP A 80 9.58 -0.46 2.75
CA ASP A 80 9.81 -1.48 3.80
C ASP A 80 8.64 -2.49 3.89
N CYS A 81 7.41 -2.07 3.59
CA CYS A 81 6.21 -2.92 3.59
C CYS A 81 5.90 -3.55 2.22
N PHE A 82 6.50 -3.10 1.14
CA PHE A 82 6.23 -3.60 -0.21
C PHE A 82 6.66 -5.06 -0.36
N LEU A 83 5.73 -5.92 -0.77
CA LEU A 83 5.99 -7.36 -0.92
C LEU A 83 6.18 -7.78 -2.37
N ASP A 84 5.30 -7.31 -3.25
CA ASP A 84 5.25 -7.65 -4.68
C ASP A 84 4.32 -6.68 -5.43
N GLY A 85 4.32 -6.73 -6.77
CA GLY A 85 3.44 -5.94 -7.64
C GLY A 85 4.15 -4.80 -8.39
N ASP A 86 3.41 -3.76 -8.74
CA ASP A 86 3.93 -2.58 -9.44
C ASP A 86 4.70 -1.68 -8.49
N ARG A 87 6.02 -1.83 -8.50
CA ARG A 87 6.95 -1.02 -7.69
C ARG A 87 6.90 0.48 -8.05
N GLU A 88 6.43 0.80 -9.25
CA GLU A 88 6.18 2.17 -9.71
C GLU A 88 5.29 2.96 -8.75
N LEU A 89 4.37 2.31 -8.04
CA LEU A 89 3.53 2.96 -7.03
C LEU A 89 4.30 3.57 -5.87
N VAL A 90 5.50 3.07 -5.60
CA VAL A 90 6.37 3.53 -4.51
C VAL A 90 7.49 4.42 -5.03
N ASP A 91 7.96 4.15 -6.25
CA ASP A 91 9.11 4.81 -6.84
C ASP A 91 8.73 6.03 -7.70
N ASN A 92 7.52 6.12 -8.26
CA ASN A 92 7.02 7.30 -8.96
C ASN A 92 6.38 8.28 -7.94
N ASP A 93 6.83 9.53 -7.95
CA ASP A 93 6.37 10.53 -6.98
C ASP A 93 4.88 10.85 -7.13
N SER A 94 4.34 10.90 -8.35
CA SER A 94 2.92 11.18 -8.60
C SER A 94 2.03 10.04 -8.08
N LEU A 95 2.34 8.80 -8.51
CA LEU A 95 1.59 7.61 -8.09
C LEU A 95 1.67 7.40 -6.57
N PHE A 96 2.81 7.71 -5.97
CA PHE A 96 2.98 7.63 -4.53
C PHE A 96 2.14 8.68 -3.80
N LEU A 97 2.27 9.96 -4.15
CA LEU A 97 1.64 11.07 -3.44
C LEU A 97 0.11 11.07 -3.61
N PHE A 98 -0.38 10.80 -4.82
CA PHE A 98 -1.81 10.91 -5.15
C PHE A 98 -2.55 9.57 -5.15
N GLY A 99 -1.85 8.45 -5.05
CA GLY A 99 -2.44 7.11 -5.01
C GLY A 99 -2.12 6.37 -3.72
N LEU A 100 -0.85 5.96 -3.55
CA LEU A 100 -0.46 5.01 -2.51
C LEU A 100 -0.46 5.60 -1.09
N MET A 101 -0.08 6.86 -0.92
CA MET A 101 0.12 7.48 0.40
C MET A 101 -1.16 7.51 1.24
N GLY A 102 -2.31 7.81 0.63
CA GLY A 102 -3.60 7.82 1.33
C GLY A 102 -3.95 6.44 1.89
N GLN A 103 -3.79 5.39 1.08
CA GLN A 103 -4.06 4.00 1.47
C GLN A 103 -3.09 3.48 2.55
N LEU A 104 -1.83 3.89 2.48
CA LEU A 104 -0.84 3.61 3.52
C LEU A 104 -1.20 4.24 4.87
N SER A 105 -1.69 5.48 4.86
CA SER A 105 -2.13 6.16 6.08
C SER A 105 -3.26 5.39 6.76
N GLU A 106 -4.26 4.95 5.99
CA GLU A 106 -5.35 4.13 6.52
C GLU A 106 -4.86 2.82 7.15
N LEU A 107 -3.86 2.16 6.56
CA LEU A 107 -3.25 0.94 7.09
C LEU A 107 -2.62 1.16 8.48
N ILE A 108 -2.04 2.33 8.71
CA ILE A 108 -1.40 2.70 9.98
C ILE A 108 -2.45 3.06 11.05
N THR A 109 -3.56 3.71 10.67
CA THR A 109 -4.54 4.25 11.62
C THR A 109 -5.62 3.25 12.05
N THR A 110 -5.82 2.12 11.36
CA THR A 110 -7.05 1.30 11.49
C THR A 110 -7.27 0.56 12.82
N ARG A 111 -6.42 0.68 13.84
CA ARG A 111 -6.67 0.04 15.14
C ARG A 111 -7.36 1.00 16.10
N GLN A 112 -8.69 0.91 16.17
CA GLN A 112 -9.47 1.53 17.24
C GLN A 112 -9.07 0.89 18.58
N SER A 113 -8.31 1.62 19.38
CA SER A 113 -8.05 1.26 20.77
C SER A 113 -9.07 1.96 21.66
N VAL A 114 -9.94 1.18 22.30
CA VAL A 114 -10.75 1.65 23.44
C VAL A 114 -9.97 1.35 24.70
N LEU A 115 -9.73 2.36 25.53
CA LEU A 115 -9.24 2.17 26.88
C LEU A 115 -10.41 1.66 27.71
N VAL A 116 -10.38 0.38 28.06
CA VAL A 116 -11.34 -0.20 29.01
C VAL A 116 -10.84 0.13 30.41
N ASN A 117 -11.61 0.93 31.14
CA ASN A 117 -11.40 1.23 32.56
C ASN A 117 -12.37 0.40 33.40
#